data_AF-A0A9W8ULW9-F1
#
_entry.id   AF-A0A9W8ULW9-F1
#
_cell.length_a   1.000
_cell.length_b   1.000
_cell.length_c   1.000
_cell.angle_alpha   90.00
_cell.angle_beta   90.00
_cell.angle_gamma   90.00
#
_symmetry.space_group_name_H-M   'P 1'
#
loop_
_entity.id
_entity.type
_entity.pdbx_description
1 polymer ?
#
loop_
_entity_poly.entity_id
_entity_poly.type
_entity_poly.pdbx_seq_one_letter_code
_entity_poly.pdbx_strand_id
1 'polypeptide(L)'
;MNVISSAKETLSPAAVGAKATAPLLHFAIELESSTATSKPIDPSNLEHYTLRANDPSKFPVGALDQDTAHQLESVGRRLWNTFLRKQNCTVETHSQSSQHQFYLRARLFGYLLLGIGLLGRPDANADQSAPYLTRLGLALSKVCINQSDLESARIALQKVTEYLPSSLCETAPGNGDGPASSHADYASYYVLRIALSWKDDRLDLAEHMYSKATQHTPYIDTGTRTTLVHVLMHIGNSFSFKSNLAAAVPWFRRAAADSSVTLQERSTMTWFDVSQG
;
A
#
# COMPACT_ATOMS: atom_id res chain seq x y z
N MET A 1 42.15 29.46 28.05
CA MET A 1 41.60 28.48 27.10
C MET A 1 40.41 27.81 27.76
N ASN A 2 39.18 28.25 27.47
CA ASN A 2 37.96 27.56 27.91
C ASN A 2 37.23 27.06 26.67
N VAL A 3 37.20 25.74 26.51
CA VAL A 3 36.45 25.06 25.47
C VAL A 3 35.03 24.85 26.00
N ILE A 4 34.06 25.58 25.46
CA ILE A 4 32.64 25.35 25.71
C ILE A 4 32.24 24.12 24.90
N SER A 5 32.08 22.99 25.60
CA SER A 5 31.45 21.78 25.05
C SER A 5 29.94 22.01 25.01
N SER A 6 29.40 22.23 23.81
CA SER A 6 27.96 22.28 23.55
C SER A 6 27.40 20.86 23.59
N ALA A 7 26.94 20.42 24.76
CA ALA A 7 26.14 19.21 24.90
C ALA A 7 24.82 19.39 24.14
N LYS A 8 24.69 18.71 22.99
CA LYS A 8 23.44 18.62 22.24
C LYS A 8 22.53 17.67 23.02
N GLU A 9 21.55 18.20 23.76
CA GLU A 9 20.53 17.39 24.45
C GLU A 9 19.80 16.50 23.43
N THR A 10 20.14 15.22 23.41
CA THR A 10 19.41 14.20 22.68
C THR A 10 18.14 13.87 23.47
N LEU A 11 16.98 14.36 23.01
CA LEU A 11 15.68 14.01 23.59
C LEU A 11 15.46 12.49 23.55
N SER A 12 14.79 11.96 24.57
CA SER A 12 14.41 10.55 24.63
C SER A 12 13.45 10.18 23.47
N PRO A 13 13.47 8.94 22.96
CA PRO A 13 12.59 8.50 21.87
C PRO A 13 11.10 8.78 22.13
N ALA A 14 10.66 8.62 23.38
CA ALA A 14 9.28 8.92 23.80
C ALA A 14 8.93 10.42 23.70
N ALA A 15 9.86 11.31 24.07
CA ALA A 15 9.65 12.76 23.95
C ALA A 15 9.65 13.22 22.48
N VAL A 16 10.41 12.55 21.60
CA VAL A 16 10.38 12.78 20.15
C VAL A 16 9.04 12.37 19.56
N GLY A 17 8.53 11.19 19.93
CA GLY A 17 7.23 10.68 19.49
C GLY A 17 6.08 11.61 19.91
N ALA A 18 5.95 11.91 21.19
CA ALA A 18 4.86 12.75 21.73
C ALA A 18 4.81 14.16 21.09
N LYS A 19 5.97 14.78 20.84
CA LYS A 19 6.03 16.10 20.18
C LYS A 19 5.65 16.03 18.69
N ALA A 20 5.89 14.90 18.05
CA ALA A 20 5.59 14.70 16.64
C ALA A 20 4.10 14.37 16.39
N THR A 21 3.42 13.70 17.34
CA THR A 21 2.04 13.23 17.20
C THR A 21 0.97 14.30 17.42
N ALA A 22 1.18 15.25 18.33
CA ALA A 22 0.15 16.25 18.66
C ALA A 22 -0.35 17.07 17.44
N PRO A 23 0.52 17.59 16.54
CA PRO A 23 0.06 18.27 15.33
C PRO A 23 -0.69 17.35 14.36
N LEU A 24 -0.31 16.07 14.28
CA LEU A 24 -0.99 15.08 13.43
C LEU A 24 -2.39 14.79 13.95
N LEU A 25 -2.54 14.61 15.26
CA LEU A 25 -3.85 14.40 15.89
C LEU A 25 -4.77 15.60 15.71
N HIS A 26 -4.26 16.81 15.93
CA HIS A 26 -5.03 18.04 15.73
C HIS A 26 -5.53 18.14 14.28
N PHE A 27 -4.64 17.98 13.31
CA PHE A 27 -5.03 18.01 11.90
C PHE A 27 -5.99 16.87 11.52
N ALA A 28 -5.80 15.67 12.06
CA ALA A 28 -6.68 14.53 11.82
C ALA A 28 -8.12 14.79 12.30
N ILE A 29 -8.27 15.41 13.47
CA ILE A 29 -9.58 15.80 14.04
C ILE A 29 -10.23 16.91 13.20
N GLU A 30 -9.44 17.90 12.76
CA GLU A 30 -9.92 18.95 11.86
C GLU A 30 -10.38 18.36 10.51
N LEU A 31 -9.58 17.45 9.95
CA LEU A 31 -9.89 16.73 8.71
C LEU A 31 -11.17 15.93 8.85
N GLU A 32 -11.35 15.19 9.94
CA GLU A 32 -12.58 14.46 10.22
C GLU A 32 -13.79 15.40 10.31
N SER A 33 -13.66 16.50 11.06
CA SER A 33 -14.73 17.48 11.27
C SER A 33 -15.13 18.23 9.99
N SER A 34 -14.17 18.47 9.09
CA SER A 34 -14.44 19.07 7.77
C SER A 34 -15.37 18.22 6.91
N THR A 35 -15.34 16.89 7.08
CA THR A 35 -16.16 15.98 6.29
C THR A 35 -17.64 16.07 6.61
N ALA A 36 -17.99 16.53 7.82
CA ALA A 36 -19.36 16.76 8.28
C ALA A 36 -19.84 18.20 8.04
N THR A 37 -18.94 19.18 8.11
CA THR A 37 -19.28 20.61 8.03
C THR A 37 -19.16 21.19 6.60
N SER A 38 -18.72 20.39 5.63
CA SER A 38 -18.43 20.81 4.24
C SER A 38 -17.43 21.98 4.13
N LYS A 39 -16.65 22.23 5.19
CA LYS A 39 -15.58 23.23 5.17
C LYS A 39 -14.45 22.72 4.26
N PRO A 40 -13.99 23.49 3.27
CA PRO A 40 -12.90 23.06 2.40
C PRO A 40 -11.59 23.00 3.19
N ILE A 41 -10.84 21.92 3.02
CA ILE A 41 -9.47 21.80 3.50
C ILE A 41 -8.52 22.03 2.34
N ASP A 42 -7.50 22.83 2.59
CA ASP A 42 -6.42 23.06 1.64
C ASP A 42 -5.67 21.74 1.36
N PRO A 43 -5.62 21.26 0.11
CA PRO A 43 -4.85 20.09 -0.28
C PRO A 43 -3.37 20.15 0.15
N SER A 44 -2.79 21.35 0.22
CA SER A 44 -1.40 21.58 0.63
C SER A 44 -1.16 21.20 2.09
N ASN A 45 -2.14 21.46 2.96
CA ASN A 45 -2.08 21.05 4.37
C ASN A 45 -2.12 19.53 4.49
N LEU A 46 -3.01 18.87 3.74
CA LEU A 46 -3.10 17.41 3.72
C LEU A 46 -1.79 16.79 3.24
N GLU A 47 -1.18 17.33 2.19
CA GLU A 47 0.14 16.89 1.73
C GLU A 47 1.23 17.08 2.79
N HIS A 48 1.31 18.26 3.40
CA HIS A 48 2.28 18.55 4.46
C HIS A 48 2.21 17.53 5.60
N TYR A 49 1.01 17.27 6.13
CA TYR A 49 0.84 16.34 7.23
C TYR A 49 1.00 14.88 6.81
N THR A 50 0.69 14.53 5.56
CA THR A 50 0.96 13.20 5.00
C THR A 50 2.46 12.93 4.95
N LEU A 51 3.27 13.86 4.44
CA LEU A 51 4.72 13.73 4.41
C LEU A 51 5.31 13.67 5.82
N ARG A 52 4.79 14.47 6.75
CA ARG A 52 5.19 14.42 8.16
C ARG A 52 4.89 13.07 8.81
N ALA A 53 3.73 12.48 8.55
CA ALA A 53 3.37 11.15 9.05
C ALA A 53 4.21 10.02 8.42
N ASN A 54 4.75 10.23 7.22
CA ASN A 54 5.59 9.26 6.54
C ASN A 54 7.06 9.27 7.02
N ASP A 55 7.49 10.25 7.82
CA ASP A 55 8.87 10.37 8.29
C ASP A 55 9.19 9.35 9.40
N PRO A 56 9.99 8.31 9.12
CA PRO A 56 10.28 7.25 10.08
C PRO A 56 11.12 7.75 11.27
N SER A 57 11.85 8.86 11.13
CA SER A 57 12.67 9.42 12.21
C SER A 57 11.84 10.00 13.36
N LYS A 58 10.54 10.26 13.11
CA LYS A 58 9.63 10.87 14.08
C LYS A 58 8.87 9.87 14.94
N PHE A 59 8.74 8.63 14.47
CA PHE A 59 7.90 7.62 15.10
C PHE A 59 8.64 6.28 15.24
N PRO A 60 9.65 6.18 16.12
CA PRO A 60 10.27 4.90 16.41
C PRO A 60 9.24 3.92 17.02
N VAL A 61 9.43 2.63 16.76
CA VAL A 61 8.60 1.55 17.33
C VAL A 61 8.65 1.61 18.85
N GLY A 62 7.48 1.45 19.50
CA GLY A 62 7.35 1.49 20.96
C GLY A 62 7.60 2.86 21.60
N ALA A 63 7.74 3.94 20.80
CA ALA A 63 8.04 5.28 21.32
C ALA A 63 6.80 6.09 21.73
N LEU A 64 5.59 5.52 21.62
CA LEU A 64 4.36 6.22 21.99
C LEU A 64 3.79 5.66 23.29
N ASP A 65 3.22 6.55 24.10
CA ASP A 65 2.36 6.13 25.20
C ASP A 65 1.08 5.47 24.65
N GLN A 66 0.48 4.62 25.48
CA GLN A 66 -0.65 3.78 25.10
C GLN A 66 -1.85 4.61 24.62
N ASP A 67 -2.14 5.74 25.28
CA ASP A 67 -3.30 6.59 24.98
C ASP A 67 -3.12 7.31 23.64
N THR A 68 -1.97 7.93 23.41
CA THR A 68 -1.65 8.58 22.13
C THR A 68 -1.69 7.58 20.98
N ALA A 69 -1.15 6.39 21.17
CA ALA A 69 -1.18 5.33 20.17
C ALA A 69 -2.62 4.86 19.88
N HIS A 70 -3.48 4.75 20.90
CA HIS A 70 -4.92 4.48 20.72
C HIS A 70 -5.66 5.58 19.97
N GLN A 71 -5.39 6.83 20.28
CA GLN A 71 -6.01 7.96 19.59
C GLN A 71 -5.63 7.97 18.10
N LEU A 72 -4.35 7.76 17.78
CA LEU A 72 -3.86 7.69 16.40
C LEU A 72 -4.46 6.51 15.62
N GLU A 73 -4.49 5.32 16.22
CA GLU A 73 -5.13 4.16 15.62
C GLU A 73 -6.61 4.46 15.32
N SER A 74 -7.32 5.00 16.31
CA SER A 74 -8.76 5.25 16.23
C SER A 74 -9.08 6.31 15.18
N VAL A 75 -8.40 7.46 15.18
CA VAL A 75 -8.63 8.52 14.19
C VAL A 75 -8.20 8.09 12.79
N GLY A 76 -7.06 7.39 12.66
CA GLY A 76 -6.59 6.86 11.38
C GLY A 76 -7.59 5.90 10.75
N ARG A 77 -8.16 4.99 11.55
CA ARG A 77 -9.21 4.05 11.10
C ARG A 77 -10.49 4.77 10.69
N ARG A 78 -10.93 5.79 11.44
CA ARG A 78 -12.12 6.58 11.09
C ARG A 78 -11.90 7.35 9.79
N LEU A 79 -10.78 8.05 9.63
CA LEU A 79 -10.43 8.77 8.40
C LEU A 79 -10.41 7.83 7.19
N TRP A 80 -9.71 6.69 7.32
CA TRP A 80 -9.67 5.67 6.27
C TRP A 80 -11.09 5.27 5.81
N ASN A 81 -11.96 4.92 6.77
CA ASN A 81 -13.32 4.46 6.47
C ASN A 81 -14.18 5.58 5.88
N THR A 82 -14.09 6.79 6.41
CA THR A 82 -14.86 7.95 5.92
C THR A 82 -14.51 8.26 4.47
N PHE A 83 -13.22 8.37 4.14
CA PHE A 83 -12.80 8.69 2.77
C PHE A 83 -12.95 7.52 1.81
N LEU A 84 -12.87 6.27 2.27
CA LEU A 84 -13.25 5.10 1.47
C LEU A 84 -14.73 5.15 1.06
N ARG A 85 -15.65 5.48 1.99
CA ARG A 85 -17.07 5.63 1.66
C ARG A 85 -17.30 6.78 0.68
N LYS A 86 -16.69 7.94 0.92
CA LYS A 86 -16.83 9.10 0.01
C LYS A 86 -16.35 8.78 -1.41
N GLN A 87 -15.23 8.07 -1.54
CA GLN A 87 -14.73 7.60 -2.84
C GLN A 87 -15.68 6.64 -3.56
N ASN A 88 -16.40 5.78 -2.83
CA ASN A 88 -17.34 4.84 -3.43
C ASN A 88 -18.69 5.49 -3.79
N CYS A 89 -19.02 6.66 -3.21
CA CYS A 89 -20.26 7.39 -3.48
C CYS A 89 -20.14 8.40 -4.63
N THR A 90 -18.93 8.77 -5.03
CA THR A 90 -18.69 9.64 -6.19
C THR A 90 -18.94 8.86 -7.49
N VAL A 91 -20.01 9.23 -8.20
CA VAL A 91 -20.31 8.73 -9.55
C VAL A 91 -19.32 9.36 -10.52
N GLU A 92 -18.53 8.53 -11.21
CA GLU A 92 -17.47 8.94 -12.13
C GLU A 92 -17.99 9.94 -13.18
N THR A 93 -17.79 11.23 -12.91
CA THR A 93 -18.01 12.33 -13.84
C THR A 93 -16.67 13.03 -14.02
N HIS A 94 -16.30 13.40 -15.25
CA HIS A 94 -14.98 13.96 -15.58
C HIS A 94 -14.58 15.19 -14.73
N SER A 95 -15.54 15.87 -14.10
CA SER A 95 -15.33 17.00 -13.18
C SER A 95 -14.77 16.63 -11.79
N GLN A 96 -14.71 15.34 -11.41
CA GLN A 96 -14.42 14.92 -10.03
C GLN A 96 -12.98 14.41 -9.79
N SER A 97 -12.09 14.49 -10.79
CA SER A 97 -10.71 13.97 -10.71
C SER A 97 -9.92 14.52 -9.51
N SER A 98 -10.02 15.83 -9.24
CA SER A 98 -9.34 16.47 -8.10
C SER A 98 -9.90 16.04 -6.74
N GLN A 99 -11.21 15.79 -6.65
CA GLN A 99 -11.85 15.29 -5.43
C GLN A 99 -11.43 13.85 -5.13
N HIS A 100 -11.37 13.00 -6.17
CA HIS A 100 -10.88 11.64 -6.04
C HIS A 100 -9.43 11.58 -5.55
N GLN A 101 -8.55 12.42 -6.11
CA GLN A 101 -7.16 12.54 -5.65
C GLN A 101 -7.10 12.99 -4.18
N PHE A 102 -7.91 13.97 -3.78
CA PHE A 102 -7.98 14.40 -2.39
C PHE A 102 -8.42 13.24 -1.46
N TYR A 103 -9.43 12.47 -1.83
CA TYR A 103 -9.87 11.31 -1.03
C TYR A 103 -8.81 10.23 -0.92
N LEU A 104 -8.07 9.94 -1.99
CA LEU A 104 -6.96 9.00 -1.96
C LEU A 104 -5.83 9.47 -1.03
N ARG A 105 -5.46 10.75 -1.11
CA ARG A 105 -4.46 11.36 -0.23
C ARG A 105 -4.90 11.33 1.23
N ALA A 106 -6.17 11.58 1.51
CA ALA A 106 -6.73 11.52 2.85
C ALA A 106 -6.79 10.08 3.40
N ARG A 107 -7.07 9.09 2.53
CA ARG A 107 -6.96 7.67 2.88
C ARG A 107 -5.52 7.27 3.18
N LEU A 108 -4.55 7.74 2.40
CA LEU A 108 -3.13 7.53 2.69
C LEU A 108 -2.74 8.12 4.05
N PHE A 109 -3.16 9.35 4.34
CA PHE A 109 -2.93 9.96 5.64
C PHE A 109 -3.51 9.12 6.78
N GLY A 110 -4.78 8.69 6.66
CA GLY A 110 -5.40 7.79 7.64
C GLY A 110 -4.67 6.45 7.81
N TYR A 111 -4.17 5.87 6.72
CA TYR A 111 -3.34 4.66 6.72
C TYR A 111 -2.03 4.85 7.48
N LEU A 112 -1.33 5.97 7.28
CA LEU A 112 -0.09 6.28 7.99
C LEU A 112 -0.33 6.45 9.49
N LEU A 113 -1.37 7.20 9.90
CA LEU A 113 -1.72 7.35 11.32
C LEU A 113 -2.07 6.02 11.97
N LEU A 114 -2.78 5.16 11.25
CA LEU A 114 -3.12 3.82 11.69
C LEU A 114 -1.86 2.96 11.93
N GLY A 115 -0.88 3.04 11.01
CA GLY A 115 0.40 2.37 11.16
C GLY A 115 1.19 2.86 12.38
N ILE A 116 1.27 4.19 12.56
CA ILE A 116 1.92 4.81 13.72
C ILE A 116 1.24 4.35 15.03
N GLY A 117 -0.09 4.37 15.09
CA GLY A 117 -0.83 3.98 16.29
C GLY A 117 -0.75 2.49 16.63
N LEU A 118 -0.76 1.60 15.63
CA LEU A 118 -0.69 0.15 15.84
C LEU A 118 0.71 -0.35 16.19
N LEU A 119 1.75 0.22 15.58
CA LEU A 119 3.14 -0.21 15.77
C LEU A 119 3.91 0.65 16.78
N GLY A 120 3.37 1.81 17.17
CA GLY A 120 3.97 2.69 18.15
C GLY A 120 3.81 2.23 19.61
N ARG A 121 2.99 1.22 19.88
CA ARG A 121 2.74 0.71 21.24
C ARG A 121 3.87 -0.21 21.72
N PRO A 122 4.23 -0.15 23.02
CA PRO A 122 5.17 -1.10 23.62
C PRO A 122 4.68 -2.55 23.54
N ASP A 123 3.38 -2.77 23.77
CA ASP A 123 2.74 -4.09 23.75
C ASP A 123 1.98 -4.36 22.44
N ALA A 124 2.44 -3.76 21.33
CA ALA A 124 1.78 -3.95 20.04
C ALA A 124 1.70 -5.45 19.71
N ASN A 125 0.50 -5.94 19.35
CA ASN A 125 0.33 -7.24 18.68
C ASN A 125 0.90 -7.16 17.25
N ALA A 126 2.23 -6.99 17.14
CA ALA A 126 2.95 -6.80 15.89
C ALA A 126 2.62 -7.93 14.89
N ASP A 127 2.49 -9.15 15.40
CA ASP A 127 2.15 -10.36 14.65
C ASP A 127 0.80 -10.27 13.92
N GLN A 128 -0.14 -9.47 14.43
CA GLN A 128 -1.45 -9.25 13.79
C GLN A 128 -1.52 -7.91 13.06
N SER A 129 -0.88 -6.87 13.62
CA SER A 129 -0.88 -5.51 13.08
C SER A 129 -0.14 -5.42 11.75
N ALA A 130 1.03 -6.04 11.61
CA ALA A 130 1.82 -5.95 10.39
C ALA A 130 1.12 -6.60 9.18
N PRO A 131 0.61 -7.87 9.25
CA PRO A 131 -0.14 -8.45 8.13
C PRO A 131 -1.41 -7.67 7.76
N TYR A 132 -2.09 -7.09 8.76
CA TYR A 132 -3.25 -6.23 8.52
C TYR A 132 -2.86 -4.95 7.75
N LEU A 133 -1.81 -4.25 8.20
CA LEU A 133 -1.30 -3.04 7.54
C LEU A 133 -0.73 -3.33 6.14
N THR A 134 -0.12 -4.50 5.93
CA THR A 134 0.32 -4.99 4.63
C THR A 134 -0.86 -5.07 3.66
N ARG A 135 -1.90 -5.84 3.99
CA ARG A 135 -3.08 -5.99 3.12
C ARG A 135 -3.79 -4.66 2.86
N LEU A 136 -3.87 -3.80 3.88
CA LEU A 136 -4.48 -2.49 3.75
C LEU A 136 -3.69 -1.57 2.80
N GLY A 137 -2.35 -1.58 2.92
CA GLY A 137 -1.45 -0.85 2.04
C GLY A 137 -1.47 -1.36 0.60
N LEU A 138 -1.54 -2.67 0.39
CA LEU A 138 -1.71 -3.28 -0.94
C LEU A 138 -3.03 -2.83 -1.59
N ALA A 139 -4.14 -2.87 -0.84
CA ALA A 139 -5.43 -2.39 -1.33
C ALA A 139 -5.42 -0.89 -1.67
N LEU A 140 -4.80 -0.05 -0.84
CA LEU A 140 -4.62 1.38 -1.12
C LEU A 140 -3.84 1.59 -2.42
N SER A 141 -2.68 0.94 -2.52
CA SER A 141 -1.75 1.06 -3.64
C SER A 141 -2.42 0.68 -4.96
N LYS A 142 -3.19 -0.40 -4.99
CA LYS A 142 -3.96 -0.82 -6.17
C LYS A 142 -4.90 0.28 -6.67
N VAL A 143 -5.65 0.90 -5.77
CA VAL A 143 -6.60 1.97 -6.13
C VAL A 143 -5.85 3.23 -6.57
N CYS A 144 -4.78 3.62 -5.87
CA CYS A 144 -3.93 4.75 -6.25
C CYS A 144 -3.32 4.57 -7.65
N ILE A 145 -2.79 3.39 -7.98
CA ILE A 145 -2.25 3.07 -9.31
C ILE A 145 -3.34 3.19 -10.37
N ASN A 146 -4.53 2.63 -10.13
CA ASN A 146 -5.64 2.70 -11.09
C ASN A 146 -6.07 4.15 -11.38
N GLN A 147 -6.07 5.00 -10.34
CA GLN A 147 -6.43 6.42 -10.44
C GLN A 147 -5.25 7.34 -10.78
N SER A 148 -4.08 6.76 -11.08
CA SER A 148 -2.84 7.47 -11.44
C SER A 148 -2.30 8.44 -10.36
N ASP A 149 -2.63 8.21 -9.10
CA ASP A 149 -1.96 8.84 -7.94
C ASP A 149 -0.72 8.01 -7.56
N LEU A 150 0.32 8.12 -8.40
CA LEU A 150 1.51 7.27 -8.28
C LEU A 150 2.32 7.56 -7.02
N GLU A 151 2.33 8.81 -6.56
CA GLU A 151 3.06 9.21 -5.36
C GLU A 151 2.45 8.58 -4.10
N SER A 152 1.12 8.59 -3.98
CA SER A 152 0.47 7.90 -2.86
C SER A 152 0.68 6.38 -2.93
N ALA A 153 0.66 5.79 -4.13
CA ALA A 153 0.97 4.37 -4.32
C ALA A 153 2.40 4.03 -3.90
N ARG A 154 3.37 4.89 -4.23
CA ARG A 154 4.79 4.73 -3.87
C ARG A 154 4.98 4.72 -2.36
N ILE A 155 4.39 5.69 -1.67
CA ILE A 155 4.44 5.78 -0.19
C ILE A 155 3.81 4.53 0.43
N ALA A 156 2.62 4.13 -0.04
CA ALA A 156 1.94 2.96 0.49
C ALA A 156 2.74 1.66 0.28
N LEU A 157 3.29 1.44 -0.93
CA LEU A 157 4.13 0.27 -1.20
C LEU A 157 5.45 0.28 -0.44
N GLN A 158 6.04 1.44 -0.19
CA GLN A 158 7.21 1.55 0.69
C GLN A 158 6.85 1.10 2.12
N LYS A 159 5.71 1.57 2.66
CA LYS A 159 5.24 1.13 3.98
C LYS A 159 4.94 -0.36 4.03
N VAL A 160 4.36 -0.93 2.97
CA VAL A 160 4.17 -2.38 2.85
C VAL A 160 5.48 -3.14 3.01
N THR A 161 6.59 -2.66 2.44
CA THR A 161 7.90 -3.32 2.62
C THR A 161 8.44 -3.26 4.05
N GLU A 162 8.03 -2.26 4.84
CA GLU A 162 8.38 -2.18 6.27
C GLU A 162 7.61 -3.23 7.10
N TYR A 163 6.46 -3.70 6.61
CA TYR A 163 5.57 -4.64 7.30
C TYR A 163 5.67 -6.08 6.79
N LEU A 164 6.25 -6.27 5.60
CA LEU A 164 6.48 -7.59 5.04
C LEU A 164 7.61 -8.32 5.80
N PRO A 165 7.45 -9.61 6.14
CA PRO A 165 8.48 -10.36 6.86
C PRO A 165 9.74 -10.53 6.00
N SER A 166 10.88 -10.00 6.43
CA SER A 166 12.15 -10.03 5.67
C SER A 166 12.62 -11.44 5.28
N SER A 167 12.26 -12.46 6.06
CA SER A 167 12.69 -13.86 5.88
C SER A 167 12.23 -14.52 4.57
N LEU A 168 11.17 -13.98 3.95
CA LEU A 168 10.56 -14.56 2.75
C LEU A 168 11.03 -13.90 1.44
N CYS A 169 11.85 -12.84 1.52
CA CYS A 169 12.42 -12.18 0.34
C CYS A 169 13.63 -12.95 -0.24
N GLU A 170 14.31 -13.73 0.62
CA GLU A 170 15.56 -14.44 0.29
C GLU A 170 15.36 -15.94 0.02
N THR A 171 14.25 -16.52 0.51
CA THR A 171 13.97 -17.94 0.37
C THR A 171 12.99 -18.17 -0.78
N ALA A 172 13.41 -18.97 -1.77
CA ALA A 172 12.48 -19.48 -2.77
C ALA A 172 11.35 -20.25 -2.05
N PRO A 173 10.08 -20.12 -2.47
CA PRO A 173 8.92 -20.68 -1.77
C PRO A 173 8.84 -22.23 -1.69
N GLY A 174 9.94 -22.93 -1.93
CA GLY A 174 10.08 -24.37 -1.64
C GLY A 174 10.81 -24.70 -0.33
N ASN A 175 11.48 -23.73 0.30
CA ASN A 175 12.34 -23.98 1.47
C ASN A 175 11.96 -23.20 2.74
N GLY A 176 10.92 -22.35 2.71
CA GLY A 176 10.53 -21.51 3.83
C GLY A 176 9.21 -21.95 4.45
N ASP A 177 9.21 -22.22 5.76
CA ASP A 177 8.02 -22.49 6.60
C ASP A 177 7.14 -21.23 6.84
N GLY A 178 7.03 -20.35 5.84
CA GLY A 178 6.20 -19.16 5.93
C GLY A 178 4.71 -19.51 5.80
N PRO A 179 3.81 -18.82 6.53
CA PRO A 179 2.37 -19.02 6.33
C PRO A 179 2.01 -18.62 4.89
N ALA A 180 1.16 -19.41 4.23
CA ALA A 180 0.75 -19.19 2.84
C ALA A 180 0.19 -17.78 2.58
N SER A 181 -0.40 -17.15 3.60
CA SER A 181 -0.88 -15.76 3.57
C SER A 181 0.25 -14.75 3.31
N SER A 182 1.46 -14.97 3.83
CA SER A 182 2.59 -14.09 3.57
C SER A 182 3.08 -14.18 2.12
N HIS A 183 3.09 -15.38 1.52
CA HIS A 183 3.43 -15.51 0.10
C HIS A 183 2.41 -14.85 -0.83
N ALA A 184 1.12 -14.90 -0.49
CA ALA A 184 0.07 -14.17 -1.22
C ALA A 184 0.25 -12.64 -1.13
N ASP A 185 0.63 -12.13 0.05
CA ASP A 185 0.95 -10.71 0.23
C ASP A 185 2.18 -10.29 -0.60
N TYR A 186 3.23 -11.12 -0.65
CA TYR A 186 4.41 -10.89 -1.50
C TYR A 186 4.07 -10.90 -2.99
N ALA A 187 3.28 -11.88 -3.44
CA ALA A 187 2.78 -11.93 -4.80
C ALA A 187 2.04 -10.64 -5.17
N SER A 188 1.08 -10.23 -4.34
CA SER A 188 0.31 -9.00 -4.52
C SER A 188 1.22 -7.77 -4.59
N TYR A 189 2.19 -7.68 -3.69
CA TYR A 189 3.19 -6.62 -3.68
C TYR A 189 3.95 -6.55 -5.01
N TYR A 190 4.51 -7.65 -5.50
CA TYR A 190 5.28 -7.66 -6.75
C TYR A 190 4.41 -7.29 -7.96
N VAL A 191 3.17 -7.80 -8.04
CA VAL A 191 2.22 -7.44 -9.11
C VAL A 191 1.97 -5.92 -9.14
N LEU A 192 1.73 -5.31 -7.98
CA LEU A 192 1.55 -3.86 -7.90
C LEU A 192 2.84 -3.07 -8.21
N ARG A 193 4.01 -3.60 -7.85
CA ARG A 193 5.30 -3.01 -8.22
C ARG A 193 5.57 -3.07 -9.72
N ILE A 194 5.15 -4.11 -10.42
CA ILE A 194 5.22 -4.17 -11.90
C ILE A 194 4.40 -3.01 -12.49
N ALA A 195 3.15 -2.87 -12.03
CA ALA A 195 2.24 -1.84 -12.52
C ALA A 195 2.77 -0.43 -12.27
N LEU A 196 3.24 -0.15 -11.05
CA LEU A 196 3.83 1.14 -10.69
C LEU A 196 5.09 1.43 -11.51
N SER A 197 6.01 0.46 -11.62
CA SER A 197 7.27 0.65 -12.35
C SER A 197 7.03 0.92 -13.83
N TRP A 198 6.06 0.26 -14.44
CA TRP A 198 5.66 0.57 -15.82
C TRP A 198 5.09 2.00 -15.95
N LYS A 199 4.23 2.43 -15.03
CA LYS A 199 3.69 3.79 -15.03
C LYS A 199 4.74 4.88 -14.75
N ASP A 200 5.84 4.53 -14.08
CA ASP A 200 7.01 5.38 -13.87
C ASP A 200 8.00 5.36 -15.06
N ASP A 201 7.64 4.73 -16.19
CA ASP A 201 8.53 4.51 -17.34
C ASP A 201 9.82 3.72 -17.00
N ARG A 202 9.79 2.91 -15.93
CA ARG A 202 10.87 2.04 -15.45
C ARG A 202 10.62 0.58 -15.81
N LEU A 203 10.66 0.29 -17.11
CA LEU A 203 10.43 -1.06 -17.65
C LEU A 203 11.45 -2.10 -17.18
N ASP A 204 12.70 -1.69 -16.99
CA ASP A 204 13.77 -2.48 -16.37
C ASP A 204 13.34 -3.04 -15.02
N LEU A 205 12.77 -2.17 -14.19
CA LEU A 205 12.29 -2.52 -12.87
C LEU A 205 11.02 -3.37 -12.94
N ALA A 206 10.13 -3.10 -13.90
CA ALA A 206 8.94 -3.91 -14.13
C ALA A 206 9.30 -5.37 -14.49
N GLU A 207 10.32 -5.60 -15.33
CA GLU A 207 10.80 -6.96 -15.65
C GLU A 207 11.42 -7.67 -14.45
N HIS A 208 12.22 -6.94 -13.66
CA HIS A 208 12.79 -7.50 -12.44
C HIS A 208 11.69 -7.92 -11.46
N MET A 209 10.67 -7.08 -11.27
CA MET A 209 9.54 -7.38 -10.38
C MET A 209 8.66 -8.52 -10.92
N TYR A 210 8.54 -8.68 -12.24
CA TYR A 210 7.87 -9.85 -12.83
C TYR A 210 8.60 -11.14 -12.49
N SER A 211 9.93 -11.17 -12.63
CA SER A 211 10.74 -12.33 -12.24
C SER A 211 10.53 -12.71 -10.77
N LYS A 212 10.41 -11.72 -9.88
CA LYS A 212 10.08 -11.94 -8.46
C LYS A 212 8.65 -12.45 -8.26
N ALA A 213 7.66 -11.87 -8.95
CA ALA A 213 6.27 -12.32 -8.89
C ALA A 213 6.13 -13.80 -9.29
N THR A 214 6.85 -14.24 -10.32
CA THR A 214 6.81 -15.64 -10.79
C THR A 214 7.34 -16.65 -9.78
N GLN A 215 8.18 -16.22 -8.83
CA GLN A 215 8.63 -17.09 -7.74
C GLN A 215 7.44 -17.43 -6.82
N HIS A 216 6.46 -16.52 -6.68
CA HIS A 216 5.30 -16.70 -5.82
C HIS A 216 4.03 -17.17 -6.55
N THR A 217 4.13 -17.56 -7.83
CA THR A 217 2.97 -18.01 -8.65
C THR A 217 2.04 -19.02 -7.97
N PRO A 218 2.53 -20.04 -7.23
CA PRO A 218 1.64 -21.01 -6.58
C PRO A 218 0.71 -20.41 -5.51
N TYR A 219 1.03 -19.22 -4.99
CA TYR A 219 0.29 -18.56 -3.91
C TYR A 219 -0.53 -17.36 -4.39
N ILE A 220 -0.52 -17.09 -5.71
CA ILE A 220 -1.31 -16.02 -6.31
C ILE A 220 -2.79 -16.45 -6.30
N ASP A 221 -3.61 -15.76 -5.52
CA ASP A 221 -5.07 -15.91 -5.58
C ASP A 221 -5.64 -15.43 -6.93
N THR A 222 -6.87 -15.84 -7.24
CA THR A 222 -7.54 -15.51 -8.50
C THR A 222 -7.62 -14.00 -8.78
N GLY A 223 -7.86 -13.18 -7.75
CA GLY A 223 -7.97 -11.72 -7.88
C GLY A 223 -6.62 -11.05 -8.17
N THR A 224 -5.57 -11.51 -7.50
CA THR A 224 -4.19 -11.06 -7.75
C THR A 224 -3.72 -11.50 -9.13
N ARG A 225 -4.05 -12.72 -9.56
CA ARG A 225 -3.73 -13.22 -10.92
C ARG A 225 -4.44 -12.43 -12.00
N THR A 226 -5.73 -12.15 -11.81
CA THR A 226 -6.50 -11.29 -12.73
C THR A 226 -5.86 -9.90 -12.84
N THR A 227 -5.39 -9.35 -11.71
CA THR A 227 -4.68 -8.06 -11.69
C THR A 227 -3.37 -8.14 -12.48
N LEU A 228 -2.58 -9.21 -12.30
CA LEU A 228 -1.35 -9.43 -13.07
C LEU A 228 -1.62 -9.49 -14.57
N VAL A 229 -2.60 -10.30 -15.00
CA VAL A 229 -3.00 -10.40 -16.42
C VAL A 229 -3.34 -9.03 -17.00
N HIS A 230 -4.16 -8.24 -16.30
CA HIS A 230 -4.51 -6.90 -16.75
C HIS A 230 -3.29 -5.99 -16.88
N VAL A 231 -2.40 -5.99 -15.90
CA VAL A 231 -1.16 -5.19 -15.94
C VAL A 231 -0.28 -5.59 -17.13
N LEU A 232 -0.05 -6.89 -17.34
CA LEU A 232 0.74 -7.39 -18.47
C LEU A 232 0.11 -7.01 -19.82
N MET A 233 -1.22 -7.12 -19.94
CA MET A 233 -1.95 -6.67 -21.13
C MET A 233 -1.80 -5.18 -21.39
N HIS A 234 -1.90 -4.34 -20.34
CA HIS A 234 -1.71 -2.90 -20.44
C HIS A 234 -0.29 -2.52 -20.90
N ILE A 235 0.73 -3.19 -20.35
CA ILE A 235 2.12 -2.99 -20.79
C ILE A 235 2.27 -3.36 -22.26
N GLY A 236 1.80 -4.55 -22.67
CA GLY A 236 1.84 -4.99 -24.07
C GLY A 236 1.14 -4.01 -25.01
N ASN A 237 -0.06 -3.55 -24.65
CA ASN A 237 -0.82 -2.55 -25.41
C ASN A 237 -0.04 -1.24 -25.56
N SER A 238 0.67 -0.79 -24.53
CA SER A 238 1.45 0.46 -24.59
C SER A 238 2.55 0.42 -25.66
N PHE A 239 3.13 -0.74 -25.93
CA PHE A 239 4.10 -0.94 -27.01
C PHE A 239 3.42 -1.11 -28.36
N SER A 240 2.31 -1.84 -28.43
CA SER A 240 1.52 -2.01 -29.65
C SER A 240 1.05 -0.67 -30.22
N PHE A 241 0.57 0.25 -29.36
CA PHE A 241 0.19 1.60 -29.78
C PHE A 241 1.36 2.41 -30.34
N LYS A 242 2.59 2.12 -29.90
CA LYS A 242 3.84 2.71 -30.41
C LYS A 242 4.41 1.93 -31.60
N SER A 243 3.66 0.99 -32.18
CA SER A 243 4.09 0.08 -33.26
C SER A 243 5.32 -0.77 -32.94
N ASN A 244 5.67 -0.93 -31.66
CA ASN A 244 6.79 -1.76 -31.22
C ASN A 244 6.29 -3.17 -30.86
N LEU A 245 5.92 -3.94 -31.89
CA LEU A 245 5.35 -5.28 -31.69
C LEU A 245 6.36 -6.25 -31.07
N ALA A 246 7.66 -6.10 -31.36
CA ALA A 246 8.71 -6.94 -30.79
C ALA A 246 8.76 -6.83 -29.26
N ALA A 247 8.61 -5.62 -28.71
CA ALA A 247 8.53 -5.39 -27.27
C ALA A 247 7.16 -5.77 -26.67
N ALA A 248 6.07 -5.70 -27.45
CA ALA A 248 4.72 -6.02 -26.98
C ALA A 248 4.50 -7.53 -26.77
N VAL A 249 4.97 -8.35 -27.71
CA VAL A 249 4.72 -9.80 -27.76
C VAL A 249 5.08 -10.55 -26.47
N PRO A 250 6.24 -10.33 -25.83
CA PRO A 250 6.57 -10.98 -24.56
C PRO A 250 5.53 -10.76 -23.47
N TRP A 251 5.01 -9.54 -23.33
CA TRP A 251 4.00 -9.20 -22.31
C TRP A 251 2.67 -9.90 -22.57
N PHE A 252 2.23 -9.97 -23.82
CA PHE A 252 1.02 -10.71 -24.18
C PHE A 252 1.15 -12.22 -23.96
N ARG A 253 2.30 -12.81 -24.27
CA ARG A 253 2.55 -14.24 -24.00
C ARG A 253 2.50 -14.54 -22.50
N ARG A 254 3.11 -13.69 -21.68
CA ARG A 254 3.05 -13.78 -20.21
C ARG A 254 1.59 -13.72 -19.73
N ALA A 255 0.81 -12.74 -20.21
CA ALA A 255 -0.60 -12.59 -19.87
C ALA A 255 -1.46 -13.82 -20.26
N ALA A 256 -1.22 -14.38 -21.44
CA ALA A 256 -1.93 -15.56 -21.93
C ALA A 256 -1.62 -16.80 -21.07
N ALA A 257 -0.35 -16.99 -20.68
CA ALA A 257 0.06 -18.08 -19.81
C ALA A 257 -0.66 -18.02 -18.46
N ASP A 258 -0.65 -16.85 -17.78
CA ASP A 258 -1.34 -16.67 -16.49
C ASP A 258 -2.88 -16.78 -16.60
N SER A 259 -3.46 -16.38 -17.73
CA SER A 259 -4.90 -16.52 -17.99
C SER A 259 -5.33 -17.99 -18.13
N SER A 260 -4.51 -18.82 -18.78
CA SER A 260 -4.80 -20.24 -19.01
C SER A 260 -4.89 -21.04 -17.70
N VAL A 261 -4.04 -20.71 -16.73
CA VAL A 261 -4.07 -21.29 -15.37
C VAL A 261 -5.41 -21.00 -14.70
N THR A 262 -5.93 -19.78 -14.86
CA THR A 262 -7.21 -19.35 -14.27
C THR A 262 -8.40 -20.13 -14.84
N LEU A 263 -8.37 -20.43 -16.14
CA LEU A 263 -9.43 -21.22 -16.78
C LEU A 263 -9.37 -22.69 -16.34
N GLN A 264 -8.17 -23.25 -16.18
CA GLN A 264 -8.00 -24.64 -15.73
C GLN A 264 -8.47 -24.84 -14.29
N GLU A 265 -8.16 -23.92 -13.37
CA GLU A 265 -8.69 -23.93 -11.98
C GLU A 265 -10.22 -23.79 -11.94
N ARG A 266 -10.80 -22.95 -12.81
CA ARG A 266 -12.26 -22.78 -12.88
C ARG A 266 -12.94 -24.05 -13.39
N SER A 267 -12.37 -24.70 -14.40
CA SER A 267 -12.89 -25.97 -14.92
C SER A 267 -12.80 -27.08 -13.88
N THR A 268 -11.71 -27.21 -13.13
CA THR A 268 -11.59 -28.25 -12.08
C THR A 268 -12.58 -28.03 -10.94
N MET A 269 -12.81 -26.78 -10.49
CA MET A 269 -13.86 -26.49 -9.49
C MET A 269 -15.26 -26.88 -9.97
N THR A 270 -15.60 -26.60 -11.24
CA THR A 270 -16.92 -27.01 -11.79
C THR A 270 -17.10 -28.52 -11.91
N TRP A 271 -16.01 -29.30 -12.07
CA TRP A 271 -16.09 -30.76 -12.09
C TRP A 271 -16.30 -31.36 -10.69
N PHE A 272 -15.70 -30.79 -9.65
CA PHE A 272 -15.90 -31.26 -8.27
C PHE A 272 -17.33 -31.01 -7.77
N ASP A 273 -17.94 -29.87 -8.12
CA ASP A 273 -19.34 -29.58 -7.76
C ASP A 273 -20.36 -30.49 -8.47
N VAL A 274 -20.06 -30.99 -9.67
CA VAL A 274 -20.95 -31.91 -10.41
C VAL A 274 -20.82 -33.35 -9.90
N SER A 275 -19.73 -33.69 -9.20
CA SER A 275 -19.47 -35.05 -8.69
C SER A 275 -20.03 -35.34 -7.28
N GLN A 276 -20.68 -34.35 -6.64
CA GLN A 276 -21.32 -34.48 -5.32
C GLN A 276 -22.87 -34.37 -5.37
N GLY A 277 -23.46 -34.48 -6.57
CA GLY A 277 -24.91 -34.52 -6.78
C GLY A 277 -25.44 -35.92 -7.03
#